data_AF-A0A814CIX4-F1
#
_entry.id   AF-A0A814CIX4-F1
#
_cell.length_a   1.000
_cell.length_b   1.000
_cell.length_c   1.000
_cell.angle_alpha   90.00
_cell.angle_beta   90.00
_cell.angle_gamma   90.00
#
_symmetry.space_group_name_H-M   'P 1'
#
loop_
_entity.id
_entity.type
_entity.pdbx_description
1 polymer ?
#
loop_
_entity_poly.entity_id
_entity_poly.type
_entity_poly.pdbx_seq_one_letter_code
_entity_poly.pdbx_strand_id
1 'polypeptide(L)'
;MAAVHDVAASNAQILSSLQSPPHVVIVGGTSGIGRGFALTINRLCPAAHVTIIGRNESAANEILSQLGSNGSFIRSVLNSKKGDPSKINWNNMGLETKCSFLVAINHGFAFNDLIVQYFASQPENSNVSFIHSYPGFVKTPIGDNLPFYIRLPMKAMIAITRVAVSPDECAEFMIHGILKAEKGYIYMDEKGETITNKTVANEEMLQKIWEHTRESISRTAS
;
A
#
# COMPACT_ATOMS: atom_id res chain seq x y z
N MET A 1 24.37 -6.28 1.51
CA MET A 1 22.91 -6.32 1.26
C MET A 1 22.37 -7.58 1.91
N ALA A 2 21.27 -7.51 2.65
CA ALA A 2 20.64 -8.72 3.22
C ALA A 2 20.04 -9.56 2.08
N ALA A 3 20.24 -10.87 2.12
CA ALA A 3 19.64 -11.78 1.14
C ALA A 3 18.17 -12.05 1.53
N VAL A 4 17.31 -12.26 0.54
CA VAL A 4 15.87 -12.55 0.73
C VAL A 4 15.64 -13.74 1.67
N HIS A 5 16.51 -14.76 1.59
CA HIS A 5 16.47 -15.92 2.47
C HIS A 5 16.67 -15.55 3.95
N ASP A 6 17.61 -14.65 4.25
CA ASP A 6 17.91 -14.23 5.63
C ASP A 6 16.75 -13.39 6.21
N VAL A 7 16.13 -12.57 5.36
CA VAL A 7 14.94 -11.77 5.69
C VAL A 7 13.75 -12.68 6.00
N ALA A 8 13.49 -13.68 5.16
CA ALA A 8 12.38 -14.61 5.35
C ALA A 8 12.50 -15.41 6.66
N ALA A 9 13.71 -15.85 7.00
CA ALA A 9 13.98 -16.56 8.26
C ALA A 9 13.75 -15.65 9.49
N SER A 10 14.20 -14.40 9.42
CA SER A 10 13.97 -13.41 10.49
C SER A 10 12.48 -13.08 10.66
N ASN A 11 11.75 -12.89 9.55
CA ASN A 11 10.32 -12.61 9.56
C ASN A 11 9.53 -13.73 10.26
N ALA A 12 9.86 -14.99 9.96
CA ALA A 12 9.23 -16.16 10.57
C ALA A 12 9.44 -16.20 12.10
N GLN A 13 10.67 -15.91 12.56
CA GLN A 13 10.97 -15.88 14.00
C GLN A 13 10.18 -14.79 14.73
N ILE A 14 10.16 -13.56 14.20
CA ILE A 14 9.44 -12.44 14.82
C ILE A 14 7.94 -12.73 14.90
N LEU A 15 7.32 -13.19 13.81
CA LEU A 15 5.89 -13.50 13.78
C LEU A 15 5.50 -14.61 14.76
N SER A 16 6.35 -15.63 14.92
CA SER A 16 6.14 -16.70 15.89
C SER A 16 6.26 -16.27 17.36
N SER A 17 6.90 -15.12 17.61
CA SER A 17 7.15 -14.58 18.95
C SER A 17 6.09 -13.57 19.43
N LEU A 18 5.12 -13.22 18.58
CA LEU A 18 4.06 -12.27 18.94
C LEU A 18 3.12 -12.83 20.01
N GLN A 19 2.81 -12.02 21.02
CA GLN A 19 1.90 -12.41 22.12
C GLN A 19 0.45 -12.61 21.65
N SER A 20 0.04 -11.95 20.58
CA SER A 20 -1.29 -12.07 19.99
C SER A 20 -1.21 -12.07 18.46
N PRO A 21 -2.17 -12.71 17.76
CA PRO A 21 -2.19 -12.70 16.30
C PRO A 21 -2.38 -11.28 15.76
N PRO A 22 -1.60 -10.85 14.75
CA PRO A 22 -1.68 -9.50 14.23
C PRO A 22 -2.92 -9.30 13.35
N HIS A 23 -3.46 -8.07 13.36
CA HIS A 23 -4.44 -7.62 12.38
C HIS A 23 -3.73 -6.77 11.33
N VAL A 24 -3.82 -7.18 10.07
CA VAL A 24 -3.03 -6.63 8.98
C VAL A 24 -3.95 -6.05 7.93
N VAL A 25 -3.84 -4.74 7.67
CA VAL A 25 -4.62 -4.06 6.63
C VAL A 25 -3.70 -3.72 5.45
N ILE A 26 -3.96 -4.33 4.30
CA ILE A 26 -3.13 -4.24 3.10
C ILE A 26 -3.88 -3.44 2.05
N VAL A 27 -3.49 -2.19 1.84
CA VAL A 27 -4.04 -1.41 0.75
C VAL A 27 -3.31 -1.82 -0.55
N GLY A 28 -4.06 -2.09 -1.63
CA GLY A 28 -3.55 -2.53 -2.95
C GLY A 28 -3.37 -4.04 -3.10
N GLY A 29 -3.97 -4.87 -2.24
CA GLY A 29 -3.67 -6.30 -2.14
C GLY A 29 -4.24 -7.21 -3.22
N THR A 30 -5.05 -6.72 -4.16
CA THR A 30 -5.74 -7.58 -5.14
C THR A 30 -4.85 -8.12 -6.25
N SER A 31 -3.58 -7.71 -6.35
CA SER A 31 -2.64 -8.20 -7.36
C SER A 31 -1.20 -7.84 -7.00
N GLY A 32 -0.22 -8.54 -7.58
CA GLY A 32 1.19 -8.19 -7.40
C GLY A 32 1.66 -8.28 -5.95
N ILE A 33 2.31 -7.22 -5.46
CA ILE A 33 2.99 -7.21 -4.16
C ILE A 33 2.04 -7.42 -3.00
N GLY A 34 0.91 -6.71 -2.97
CA GLY A 34 -0.02 -6.83 -1.85
C GLY A 34 -0.71 -8.20 -1.80
N ARG A 35 -0.82 -8.91 -2.94
CA ARG A 35 -1.23 -10.33 -2.97
C ARG A 35 -0.16 -11.21 -2.36
N GLY A 36 1.10 -11.06 -2.80
CA GLY A 36 2.24 -11.81 -2.23
C GLY A 36 2.35 -11.60 -0.73
N PHE A 37 2.20 -10.36 -0.27
CA PHE A 37 2.23 -9.98 1.14
C PHE A 37 1.10 -10.65 1.94
N ALA A 38 -0.15 -10.58 1.46
CA ALA A 38 -1.29 -11.24 2.12
C ALA A 38 -1.06 -12.75 2.29
N LEU A 39 -0.58 -13.40 1.23
CA LEU A 39 -0.33 -14.85 1.23
C LEU A 39 0.87 -15.22 2.10
N THR A 40 1.94 -14.44 2.10
CA THR A 40 3.10 -14.69 2.94
C THR A 40 2.77 -14.52 4.42
N ILE A 41 2.01 -13.48 4.82
CA ILE A 41 1.53 -13.34 6.20
C ILE A 41 0.66 -14.52 6.59
N ASN A 42 -0.28 -14.94 5.74
CA ASN A 42 -1.12 -16.11 6.02
C ASN A 42 -0.31 -17.41 6.17
N ARG A 43 0.75 -17.57 5.36
CA ARG A 43 1.66 -18.72 5.44
C ARG A 43 2.49 -18.70 6.74
N LEU A 44 3.02 -17.54 7.10
CA LEU A 44 3.92 -17.38 8.26
C LEU A 44 3.17 -17.28 9.59
N CYS A 45 1.95 -16.75 9.59
CA CYS A 45 1.10 -16.58 10.75
C CYS A 45 -0.38 -16.84 10.37
N PRO A 46 -0.83 -18.11 10.30
CA PRO A 46 -2.19 -18.46 9.89
C PRO A 46 -3.31 -17.88 10.79
N ALA A 47 -2.95 -17.52 12.03
CA ALA A 47 -3.86 -16.90 12.98
C ALA A 47 -4.05 -15.38 12.74
N ALA A 48 -3.24 -14.76 11.87
CA ALA A 48 -3.36 -13.34 11.56
C ALA A 48 -4.66 -13.05 10.81
N HIS A 49 -5.34 -11.96 11.18
CA HIS A 49 -6.49 -11.46 10.43
C HIS A 49 -6.01 -10.49 9.35
N VAL A 50 -6.32 -10.77 8.09
CA VAL A 50 -5.80 -10.02 6.93
C VAL A 50 -6.96 -9.32 6.21
N THR A 51 -6.97 -8.00 6.23
CA THR A 51 -7.89 -7.17 5.45
C THR A 51 -7.17 -6.65 4.21
N ILE A 52 -7.65 -7.01 3.03
CA ILE A 52 -7.15 -6.50 1.75
C ILE A 52 -8.01 -5.32 1.32
N ILE A 53 -7.39 -4.26 0.82
CA ILE A 53 -8.08 -3.14 0.19
C ILE A 53 -7.66 -3.07 -1.28
N GLY A 54 -8.54 -2.94 -2.27
CA GLY A 54 -8.14 -2.83 -3.68
C GLY A 54 -9.29 -2.74 -4.68
N ARG A 55 -9.01 -2.42 -5.95
CA ARG A 55 -10.08 -2.11 -6.93
C ARG A 55 -10.76 -3.33 -7.54
N ASN A 56 -10.10 -4.49 -7.53
CA ASN A 56 -10.52 -5.68 -8.26
C ASN A 56 -11.08 -6.74 -7.30
N GLU A 57 -12.41 -6.78 -7.18
CA GLU A 57 -13.14 -7.72 -6.33
C GLU A 57 -12.96 -9.18 -6.75
N SER A 58 -12.94 -9.47 -8.06
CA SER A 58 -12.73 -10.84 -8.53
C SER A 58 -11.36 -11.37 -8.10
N ALA A 59 -10.33 -10.53 -8.20
CA ALA A 59 -8.99 -10.90 -7.75
C ALA A 59 -8.87 -10.93 -6.21
N ALA A 60 -9.65 -10.10 -5.50
CA ALA A 60 -9.78 -10.19 -4.05
C ALA A 60 -10.36 -11.54 -3.62
N ASN A 61 -11.44 -11.99 -4.27
CA ASN A 61 -12.11 -13.25 -3.94
C ASN A 61 -11.20 -14.47 -4.09
N GLU A 62 -10.32 -14.48 -5.10
CA GLU A 62 -9.28 -15.53 -5.23
C GLU A 62 -8.35 -15.55 -4.01
N ILE A 63 -7.96 -14.39 -3.49
CA ILE A 63 -7.07 -14.28 -2.33
C ILE A 63 -7.80 -14.64 -1.05
N LEU A 64 -9.04 -14.13 -0.87
CA LEU A 64 -9.88 -14.46 0.28
C LEU A 64 -10.12 -15.97 0.39
N SER A 65 -10.24 -16.70 -0.73
CA SER A 65 -10.35 -18.16 -0.72
C SER A 65 -9.14 -18.87 -0.10
N GLN A 66 -7.95 -18.26 -0.19
CA GLN A 66 -6.71 -18.77 0.41
C GLN A 66 -6.52 -18.29 1.87
N LEU A 67 -7.11 -17.15 2.22
CA LEU A 67 -7.10 -16.59 3.58
C LEU A 67 -8.16 -17.22 4.50
N GLY A 68 -9.19 -17.85 3.94
CA GLY A 68 -10.28 -18.47 4.71
C GLY A 68 -11.09 -17.44 5.50
N SER A 69 -11.56 -17.81 6.69
CA SER A 69 -12.38 -16.94 7.57
C SER A 69 -11.64 -15.73 8.12
N ASN A 70 -10.31 -15.68 7.97
CA ASN A 70 -9.46 -14.62 8.51
C ASN A 70 -9.23 -13.49 7.48
N GLY A 71 -9.84 -13.57 6.30
CA GLY A 71 -9.72 -12.59 5.22
C GLY A 71 -10.91 -11.62 5.13
N SER A 72 -10.63 -10.33 4.91
CA SER A 72 -11.65 -9.30 4.63
C SER A 72 -11.27 -8.43 3.42
N PHE A 73 -12.23 -7.82 2.71
CA PHE A 73 -11.95 -7.00 1.51
C PHE A 73 -12.64 -5.63 1.47
N ILE A 74 -11.90 -4.57 1.12
CA ILE A 74 -12.36 -3.15 0.97
C ILE A 74 -11.82 -2.60 -0.38
N ARG A 75 -12.28 -1.47 -0.95
CA ARG A 75 -11.77 -0.93 -2.24
C ARG A 75 -10.92 0.35 -2.13
N SER A 76 -9.78 0.46 -2.84
CA SER A 76 -8.87 1.66 -2.83
C SER A 76 -7.82 1.71 -3.98
N VAL A 77 -7.10 2.86 -4.15
CA VAL A 77 -6.10 3.20 -5.20
C VAL A 77 -4.79 3.74 -4.57
N LEU A 78 -3.59 3.39 -5.09
CA LEU A 78 -2.32 3.57 -4.36
C LEU A 78 -1.04 3.90 -5.14
N ASN A 79 -0.13 4.64 -4.45
CA ASN A 79 1.35 4.63 -4.49
C ASN A 79 1.95 5.73 -3.56
N SER A 80 3.09 5.47 -2.89
CA SER A 80 3.64 6.31 -1.79
C SER A 80 4.89 7.15 -2.09
N LYS A 81 5.65 6.91 -3.17
CA LYS A 81 6.99 7.55 -3.31
C LYS A 81 6.97 9.01 -3.70
N LYS A 82 5.93 9.44 -4.42
CA LYS A 82 5.88 10.78 -5.04
C LYS A 82 4.79 11.68 -4.43
N GLY A 83 4.17 11.27 -3.33
CA GLY A 83 3.23 12.11 -2.59
C GLY A 83 3.92 13.38 -2.15
N ASP A 84 3.33 14.51 -2.53
CA ASP A 84 3.82 15.86 -2.27
C ASP A 84 2.59 16.77 -2.07
N PRO A 85 2.28 17.15 -0.82
CA PRO A 85 1.11 17.97 -0.50
C PRO A 85 1.09 19.32 -1.22
N SER A 86 2.24 19.85 -1.63
CA SER A 86 2.32 21.11 -2.39
C SER A 86 1.75 21.00 -3.81
N LYS A 87 1.59 19.77 -4.32
CA LYS A 87 1.07 19.49 -5.66
C LYS A 87 -0.42 19.15 -5.65
N ILE A 88 -1.08 19.19 -4.50
CA ILE A 88 -2.52 19.05 -4.40
C ILE A 88 -3.20 20.35 -4.86
N ASN A 89 -4.24 20.18 -5.67
CA ASN A 89 -5.17 21.25 -5.98
C ASN A 89 -6.26 21.28 -4.90
N TRP A 90 -6.02 22.06 -3.87
CA TRP A 90 -6.89 22.18 -2.70
C TRP A 90 -8.26 22.81 -2.99
N ASN A 91 -8.42 23.45 -4.15
CA ASN A 91 -9.67 24.05 -4.59
C ASN A 91 -10.50 23.11 -5.48
N ASN A 92 -9.93 21.96 -5.88
CA ASN A 92 -10.59 20.94 -6.70
C ASN A 92 -10.08 19.54 -6.31
N MET A 93 -10.38 19.14 -5.08
CA MET A 93 -9.88 17.89 -4.48
C MET A 93 -10.51 16.64 -5.11
N GLY A 94 -11.76 16.73 -5.58
CA GLY A 94 -12.43 15.63 -6.29
C GLY A 94 -11.99 15.47 -7.76
N LEU A 95 -11.12 16.36 -8.27
CA LEU A 95 -10.72 16.40 -9.68
C LEU A 95 -11.92 16.42 -10.65
N GLU A 96 -13.03 17.03 -10.22
CA GLU A 96 -14.31 17.04 -10.94
C GLU A 96 -14.27 17.96 -12.17
N THR A 97 -13.30 18.87 -12.22
CA THR A 97 -12.98 19.73 -13.37
C THR A 97 -11.56 19.45 -13.90
N LYS A 98 -11.22 19.95 -15.11
CA LYS A 98 -9.94 19.79 -15.86
C LYS A 98 -8.84 19.02 -15.09
N CYS A 99 -8.81 17.71 -15.30
CA CYS A 99 -7.86 16.82 -14.68
C CYS A 99 -6.73 16.50 -15.67
N SER A 100 -5.49 16.93 -15.38
CA SER A 100 -4.33 16.44 -16.12
C SER A 100 -3.86 15.13 -15.50
N PHE A 101 -3.37 14.21 -16.33
CA PHE A 101 -2.89 12.90 -15.87
C PHE A 101 -1.84 13.01 -14.75
N LEU A 102 -0.93 13.99 -14.83
CA LEU A 102 0.09 14.24 -13.81
C LEU A 102 -0.50 14.79 -12.49
N VAL A 103 -1.53 15.64 -12.57
CA VAL A 103 -2.24 16.15 -11.38
C VAL A 103 -3.00 15.03 -10.68
N ALA A 104 -3.68 14.16 -11.43
CA ALA A 104 -4.39 12.99 -10.88
C ALA A 104 -3.44 12.05 -10.11
N ILE A 105 -2.27 11.79 -10.70
CA ILE A 105 -1.22 10.96 -10.11
C ILE A 105 -0.72 11.57 -8.78
N ASN A 106 -0.40 12.88 -8.78
CA ASN A 106 0.12 13.54 -7.58
C ASN A 106 -0.93 13.63 -6.46
N HIS A 107 -2.21 13.89 -6.80
CA HIS A 107 -3.31 13.83 -5.84
C HIS A 107 -3.41 12.45 -5.20
N GLY A 108 -3.46 11.38 -6.02
CA GLY A 108 -3.56 10.01 -5.51
C GLY A 108 -2.41 9.63 -4.57
N PHE A 109 -1.20 10.13 -4.81
CA PHE A 109 -0.07 9.87 -3.91
C PHE A 109 -0.14 10.69 -2.63
N ALA A 110 -0.39 11.99 -2.75
CA ALA A 110 -0.38 12.90 -1.61
C ALA A 110 -1.57 12.66 -0.67
N PHE A 111 -2.74 12.28 -1.17
CA PHE A 111 -3.89 11.95 -0.34
C PHE A 111 -3.64 10.73 0.54
N ASN A 112 -2.98 9.71 -0.01
CA ASN A 112 -2.61 8.51 0.75
C ASN A 112 -1.56 8.84 1.83
N ASP A 113 -0.59 9.70 1.55
CA ASP A 113 0.36 10.18 2.58
C ASP A 113 -0.35 10.97 3.70
N LEU A 114 -1.30 11.84 3.32
CA LEU A 114 -2.01 12.69 4.27
C LEU A 114 -3.00 11.91 5.14
N ILE A 115 -3.71 10.93 4.60
CA ILE A 115 -4.66 10.14 5.39
C ILE A 115 -3.94 9.23 6.40
N VAL A 116 -2.77 8.70 6.02
CA VAL A 116 -1.89 7.92 6.92
C VAL A 116 -1.39 8.79 8.07
N GLN A 117 -0.96 10.02 7.78
CA GLN A 117 -0.59 10.99 8.81
C GLN A 117 -1.77 11.38 9.70
N TYR A 118 -2.96 11.60 9.13
CA TYR A 118 -4.17 11.95 9.88
C TYR A 118 -4.54 10.85 10.87
N PHE A 119 -4.55 9.58 10.44
CA PHE A 119 -4.88 8.48 11.34
C PHE A 119 -3.83 8.29 12.43
N ALA A 120 -2.55 8.46 12.11
CA ALA A 120 -1.47 8.38 13.09
C ALA A 120 -1.49 9.54 14.11
N SER A 121 -2.07 10.70 13.75
CA SER A 121 -2.19 11.84 14.67
C SER A 121 -3.35 11.71 15.66
N GLN A 122 -4.26 10.73 15.48
CA GLN A 122 -5.39 10.56 16.39
C GLN A 122 -4.95 9.91 17.72
N PRO A 123 -5.31 10.46 18.89
CA PRO A 123 -4.91 9.92 20.19
C PRO A 123 -5.30 8.44 20.41
N GLU A 124 -6.45 8.04 19.86
CA GLU A 124 -7.00 6.69 19.92
C GLU A 124 -6.10 5.67 19.19
N ASN A 125 -5.32 6.13 18.22
CA ASN A 125 -4.43 5.31 17.41
C ASN A 125 -2.96 5.37 17.86
N SER A 126 -2.68 5.92 19.06
CA SER A 126 -1.32 6.04 19.62
C SER A 126 -0.57 4.72 19.77
N ASN A 127 -1.28 3.58 19.74
CA ASN A 127 -0.70 2.24 19.77
C ASN A 127 -0.65 1.54 18.40
N VAL A 128 -0.94 2.24 17.30
CA VAL A 128 -1.02 1.70 15.95
C VAL A 128 0.15 2.21 15.10
N SER A 129 0.68 1.35 14.24
CA SER A 129 1.67 1.70 13.22
C SER A 129 0.99 1.81 11.86
N PHE A 130 1.08 2.98 11.23
CA PHE A 130 0.56 3.25 9.89
C PHE A 130 1.73 3.30 8.90
N ILE A 131 1.68 2.47 7.87
CA ILE A 131 2.82 2.28 6.96
C ILE A 131 2.36 2.53 5.53
N HIS A 132 3.05 3.43 4.84
CA HIS A 132 2.82 3.69 3.41
C HIS A 132 4.08 3.38 2.60
N SER A 133 4.06 2.23 1.93
CA SER A 133 5.23 1.62 1.29
C SER A 133 5.29 1.86 -0.22
N TYR A 134 6.50 2.12 -0.73
CA TYR A 134 6.77 2.14 -2.15
C TYR A 134 7.48 0.86 -2.56
N PRO A 135 6.88 -0.01 -3.36
CA PRO A 135 7.41 -1.35 -3.63
C PRO A 135 8.48 -1.39 -4.73
N GLY A 136 8.87 -0.26 -5.33
CA GLY A 136 9.80 -0.27 -6.47
C GLY A 136 9.13 -0.71 -7.77
N PHE A 137 9.97 -1.11 -8.72
CA PHE A 137 9.50 -1.73 -9.95
C PHE A 137 9.31 -3.22 -9.71
N VAL A 138 8.06 -3.69 -9.79
CA VAL A 138 7.72 -5.09 -9.54
C VAL A 138 7.04 -5.68 -10.77
N LYS A 139 7.39 -6.93 -11.09
CA LYS A 139 6.76 -7.70 -12.17
C LYS A 139 5.32 -8.04 -11.80
N THR A 140 4.42 -7.11 -12.07
CA THR A 140 2.98 -7.24 -11.84
C THR A 140 2.24 -7.36 -13.17
N PRO A 141 1.03 -7.95 -13.20
CA PRO A 141 0.20 -8.04 -14.41
C PRO A 141 -0.40 -6.68 -14.84
N ILE A 142 0.19 -5.55 -14.41
CA ILE A 142 -0.20 -4.21 -14.82
C ILE A 142 -0.06 -4.11 -16.35
N GLY A 143 -1.21 -3.98 -17.00
CA GLY A 143 -1.30 -3.84 -18.45
C GLY A 143 -1.58 -5.12 -19.23
N ASP A 144 -1.81 -6.26 -18.57
CA ASP A 144 -2.12 -7.52 -19.27
C ASP A 144 -3.41 -7.45 -20.10
N ASN A 145 -4.37 -6.64 -19.66
CA ASN A 145 -5.63 -6.38 -20.36
C ASN A 145 -5.59 -5.16 -21.29
N LEU A 146 -4.41 -4.55 -21.51
CA LEU A 146 -4.29 -3.42 -22.45
C LEU A 146 -4.24 -3.91 -23.89
N PRO A 147 -4.66 -3.07 -24.86
CA PRO A 147 -4.52 -3.36 -26.27
C PRO A 147 -3.06 -3.72 -26.62
N PHE A 148 -2.88 -4.68 -27.54
CA PHE A 148 -1.57 -5.29 -27.80
C PHE A 148 -0.46 -4.28 -28.14
N TYR A 149 -0.82 -3.19 -28.82
CA TYR A 149 0.10 -2.11 -29.23
C TYR A 149 0.61 -1.26 -28.07
N ILE A 150 -0.06 -1.27 -26.90
CA ILE A 150 0.45 -0.69 -25.65
C ILE A 150 1.12 -1.78 -24.80
N ARG A 151 0.49 -2.95 -24.73
CA ARG A 151 0.94 -4.09 -23.90
C ARG A 151 2.34 -4.58 -24.28
N LEU A 152 2.63 -4.74 -25.58
CA LEU A 152 3.92 -5.24 -26.06
C LEU A 152 5.10 -4.32 -25.72
N PRO A 153 5.08 -3.00 -26.03
CA PRO A 153 6.17 -2.12 -25.66
C PRO A 153 6.30 -1.97 -24.13
N MET A 154 5.21 -1.97 -23.37
CA MET A 154 5.27 -1.99 -21.90
C MET A 154 5.97 -3.25 -21.36
N LYS A 155 5.60 -4.45 -21.85
CA LYS A 155 6.22 -5.71 -21.43
C LYS A 155 7.69 -5.77 -21.83
N ALA A 156 8.04 -5.29 -23.02
CA ALA A 156 9.44 -5.20 -23.46
C ALA A 156 10.26 -4.28 -22.54
N MET A 157 9.72 -3.10 -22.22
CA MET A 157 10.36 -2.17 -21.29
C MET A 157 10.57 -2.79 -19.90
N ILE A 158 9.55 -3.46 -19.33
CA ILE A 158 9.66 -4.15 -18.02
C ILE A 158 10.66 -5.31 -18.06
N ALA A 159 10.75 -6.04 -19.17
CA ALA A 159 11.68 -7.15 -19.32
C ALA A 159 13.14 -6.66 -19.46
N ILE A 160 13.37 -5.52 -20.13
CA ILE A 160 14.71 -4.97 -20.39
C ILE A 160 15.28 -4.27 -19.15
N THR A 161 14.45 -3.72 -18.26
CA THR A 161 14.95 -2.91 -17.14
C THR A 161 15.79 -3.69 -16.14
N ARG A 162 15.75 -5.04 -16.09
CA ARG A 162 16.53 -5.91 -15.17
C ARG A 162 16.49 -5.55 -13.66
N VAL A 163 15.77 -4.50 -13.28
CA VAL A 163 15.60 -3.94 -11.93
C VAL A 163 14.23 -4.33 -11.36
N ALA A 164 13.40 -5.04 -12.14
CA ALA A 164 12.09 -5.48 -11.69
C ALA A 164 12.21 -6.75 -10.81
N VAL A 165 11.90 -6.62 -9.52
CA VAL A 165 11.84 -7.74 -8.56
C VAL A 165 10.57 -8.57 -8.77
N SER A 166 10.59 -9.82 -8.30
CA SER A 166 9.37 -10.64 -8.29
C SER A 166 8.37 -10.14 -7.22
N PRO A 167 7.06 -10.39 -7.37
CA PRO A 167 6.07 -10.07 -6.33
C PRO A 167 6.41 -10.67 -4.97
N ASP A 168 6.89 -11.92 -4.94
CA ASP A 168 7.22 -12.64 -3.71
C ASP A 168 8.45 -12.04 -3.02
N GLU A 169 9.48 -11.72 -3.79
CA GLU A 169 10.68 -11.04 -3.28
C GLU A 169 10.35 -9.64 -2.73
N CYS A 170 9.50 -8.88 -3.42
CA CYS A 170 9.05 -7.59 -2.90
C CYS A 170 8.26 -7.78 -1.60
N ALA A 171 7.40 -8.79 -1.52
CA ALA A 171 6.63 -9.07 -0.31
C ALA A 171 7.53 -9.31 0.91
N GLU A 172 8.65 -10.05 0.76
CA GLU A 172 9.60 -10.28 1.86
C GLU A 172 10.25 -8.97 2.35
N PHE A 173 10.66 -8.09 1.45
CA PHE A 173 11.18 -6.76 1.81
C PHE A 173 10.11 -5.88 2.49
N MET A 174 8.86 -5.94 2.04
CA MET A 174 7.78 -5.18 2.67
C MET A 174 7.48 -5.69 4.09
N ILE A 175 7.44 -7.01 4.30
CA ILE A 175 7.26 -7.61 5.64
C ILE A 175 8.40 -7.20 6.55
N HIS A 176 9.63 -7.23 6.04
CA HIS A 176 10.81 -6.86 6.81
C HIS A 176 10.71 -5.48 7.44
N GLY A 177 10.33 -4.48 6.65
CA GLY A 177 10.21 -3.12 7.17
C GLY A 177 8.97 -2.93 8.05
N ILE A 178 7.87 -3.67 7.79
CA ILE A 178 6.69 -3.65 8.65
C ILE A 178 6.99 -4.21 10.04
N LEU A 179 7.77 -5.29 10.14
CA LEU A 179 8.14 -5.89 11.43
C LEU A 179 9.13 -5.03 12.23
N LYS A 180 9.84 -4.12 11.56
CA LYS A 180 10.74 -3.13 12.20
C LYS A 180 10.06 -1.80 12.51
N ALA A 181 8.83 -1.61 12.06
CA ALA A 181 8.14 -0.35 12.14
C ALA A 181 7.81 0.02 13.60
N GLU A 182 8.17 1.23 13.99
CA GLU A 182 7.76 1.82 15.26
C GLU A 182 6.31 2.34 15.19
N LYS A 183 5.76 2.75 16.33
CA LYS A 183 4.40 3.34 16.42
C LYS A 183 4.36 4.70 15.72
N GLY A 184 3.19 5.08 15.18
CA GLY A 184 3.01 6.32 14.42
C GLY A 184 2.96 6.06 12.92
N TYR A 185 3.42 7.00 12.10
CA TYR A 185 3.43 6.86 10.64
C TYR A 185 4.84 6.67 10.09
N ILE A 186 4.99 5.71 9.17
CA ILE A 186 6.27 5.37 8.55
C ILE A 186 6.09 5.29 7.04
N TYR A 187 7.02 5.93 6.33
CA TYR A 187 7.16 5.78 4.89
C TYR A 187 8.30 4.85 4.61
N MET A 188 8.11 3.94 3.67
CA MET A 188 9.07 2.85 3.43
C MET A 188 9.39 2.74 1.95
N ASP A 189 10.66 2.47 1.64
CA ASP A 189 11.14 2.28 0.27
C ASP A 189 11.02 0.81 -0.18
N GLU A 190 11.50 0.55 -1.40
CA GLU A 190 11.42 -0.75 -2.06
C GLU A 190 12.19 -1.88 -1.33
N LYS A 191 13.02 -1.55 -0.34
CA LYS A 191 13.84 -2.49 0.44
C LYS A 191 13.33 -2.71 1.86
N GLY A 192 12.23 -2.05 2.23
CA GLY A 192 11.74 -2.10 3.60
C GLY A 192 12.42 -1.08 4.52
N GLU A 193 13.15 -0.10 3.99
CA GLU A 193 13.87 0.89 4.79
C GLU A 193 13.07 2.19 4.91
N THR A 194 13.18 2.86 6.06
CA THR A 194 12.42 4.09 6.35
C THR A 194 12.90 5.26 5.49
N ILE A 195 11.95 5.94 4.85
CA ILE A 195 12.16 7.18 4.11
C ILE A 195 12.01 8.36 5.08
N THR A 196 13.11 9.07 5.34
CA THR A 196 13.15 10.17 6.33
C THR A 196 12.83 11.55 5.75
N ASN A 197 12.99 11.75 4.44
CA ASN A 197 12.85 13.07 3.79
C ASN A 197 11.43 13.33 3.24
N LYS A 198 10.40 13.04 4.04
CA LYS A 198 8.99 13.27 3.65
C LYS A 198 8.44 14.52 4.30
N THR A 199 7.61 15.26 3.55
CA THR A 199 6.94 16.45 4.07
C THR A 199 5.95 16.05 5.16
N VAL A 200 6.15 16.60 6.36
CA VAL A 200 5.20 16.49 7.45
C VAL A 200 4.06 17.48 7.20
N ALA A 201 2.83 16.98 7.20
CA ALA A 201 1.64 17.78 7.01
C ALA A 201 1.31 18.57 8.28
N ASN A 202 0.79 19.78 8.11
CA ASN A 202 0.26 20.57 9.22
C ASN A 202 -1.19 20.16 9.55
N GLU A 203 -1.69 20.58 10.71
CA GLU A 203 -3.04 20.23 11.17
C GLU A 203 -4.15 20.64 10.19
N GLU A 204 -4.00 21.80 9.53
CA GLU A 204 -4.97 22.29 8.54
C GLU A 204 -5.09 21.32 7.35
N MET A 205 -3.96 20.86 6.80
CA MET A 205 -3.93 19.89 5.70
C MET A 205 -4.57 18.56 6.11
N LEU A 206 -4.29 18.10 7.33
CA LEU A 206 -4.83 16.85 7.89
C LEU A 206 -6.35 16.95 8.06
N GLN A 207 -6.85 18.05 8.61
CA GLN A 207 -8.29 18.24 8.79
C GLN A 207 -9.03 18.33 7.45
N LYS A 208 -8.47 19.09 6.51
CA LYS A 208 -9.06 19.26 5.17
C LYS A 208 -9.13 17.95 4.38
N ILE A 209 -8.12 17.09 4.49
CA ILE A 209 -8.15 15.78 3.83
C ILE A 209 -9.23 14.88 4.42
N TRP A 210 -9.39 14.91 5.74
CA TRP A 210 -10.37 14.08 6.43
C TRP A 210 -11.80 14.49 6.13
N GLU A 211 -12.09 15.79 6.15
CA GLU A 211 -13.41 16.33 5.79
C GLU A 211 -13.81 15.92 4.38
N HIS A 212 -12.92 16.13 3.41
CA HIS A 212 -13.16 15.72 2.04
C HIS A 212 -13.37 14.20 1.90
N THR A 213 -12.61 13.40 2.65
CA THR A 213 -12.75 11.93 2.66
C THR A 213 -14.13 11.52 3.17
N ARG A 214 -14.58 12.09 4.30
CA ARG A 214 -15.92 11.82 4.86
C ARG A 214 -17.04 12.21 3.91
N GLU A 215 -16.95 13.39 3.28
CA GLU A 215 -17.93 13.86 2.29
C GLU A 215 -17.98 13.00 1.03
N SER A 216 -16.85 12.44 0.62
CA SER A 216 -16.79 11.55 -0.54
C SER A 216 -17.44 10.20 -0.24
N ILE A 217 -17.18 9.65 0.95
CA ILE A 217 -17.80 8.41 1.43
C ILE A 217 -19.31 8.57 1.56
N SER A 218 -19.79 9.66 2.16
CA SER A 218 -21.22 9.89 2.35
C SER A 218 -21.97 10.02 1.01
N ARG A 219 -21.35 10.63 -0.01
CA ARG A 219 -21.89 10.73 -1.38
C ARG A 219 -21.97 9.40 -2.13
N THR A 220 -21.17 8.40 -1.76
CA THR A 220 -21.18 7.07 -2.43
C THR A 220 -22.02 6.04 -1.69
N ALA A 221 -22.41 6.30 -0.44
CA ALA A 221 -23.28 5.44 0.36
C ALA A 221 -24.79 5.67 0.11
N SER A 222 -25.14 6.71 -0.65
CA SER A 222 -26.50 7.05 -1.11
C SER A 222 -26.78 6.52 -2.52
#